data_AF-A0A3N5RJF3-F1
#
_entry.id   AF-A0A3N5RJF3-F1
#
_cell.length_a   1.000
_cell.length_b   1.000
_cell.length_c   1.000
_cell.angle_alpha   90.00
_cell.angle_beta   90.00
_cell.angle_gamma   90.00
#
_symmetry.space_group_name_H-M   'P 1'
#
loop_
_entity.id
_entity.type
_entity.pdbx_description
1 polymer ?
#
loop_
_entity_poly.entity_id
_entity_poly.type
_entity_poly.pdbx_seq_one_letter_code
_entity_poly.pdbx_strand_id
1 'polypeptide(L)'
;ELNNCQPYLERDLEILKPKVIVCLGRVAFERILKIYGIRTSQLKFVHGALHKLNTDPLNTGILNTAHWLLCSYHPSQQNTLTGKLTVKMFDEIWAKAKELVEDE
;
A
#
# COMPACT_ATOMS: atom_id res chain seq x y z
N GLU A 1 11.79 15.88 4.06
CA GLU A 1 10.31 15.85 3.95
C GLU A 1 9.71 14.48 4.27
N LEU A 2 9.88 13.44 3.44
CA LEU A 2 9.24 12.12 3.65
C LEU A 2 9.55 11.47 5.01
N ASN A 3 10.81 11.51 5.46
CA ASN A 3 11.17 10.98 6.78
C ASN A 3 10.58 11.81 7.93
N ASN A 4 10.42 13.13 7.75
CA ASN A 4 9.84 14.01 8.76
C ASN A 4 8.34 13.78 8.91
N CYS A 5 7.66 13.38 7.83
CA CYS A 5 6.22 13.07 7.85
C CYS A 5 5.91 11.62 8.23
N GLN A 6 6.90 10.72 8.22
CA GLN A 6 6.71 9.29 8.50
C GLN A 6 6.02 9.01 9.84
N PRO A 7 6.41 9.68 10.95
CA PRO A 7 5.84 9.36 12.27
C PRO A 7 4.33 9.60 12.35
N TYR A 8 3.80 10.55 11.59
CA TYR A 8 2.35 10.81 11.54
C TYR A 8 1.61 9.66 10.86
N LEU A 9 2.13 9.16 9.73
CA LEU A 9 1.54 8.01 9.04
C LEU A 9 1.64 6.73 9.90
N GLU A 10 2.75 6.51 10.59
CA GLU A 10 2.88 5.40 11.54
C GLU A 10 1.81 5.47 12.62
N ARG A 11 1.61 6.66 13.20
CA ARG A 11 0.60 6.88 14.23
C ARG A 11 -0.83 6.68 13.71
N ASP A 12 -1.13 7.13 12.50
CA ASP A 12 -2.44 6.91 11.87
C ASP A 12 -2.70 5.40 11.68
N LEU A 13 -1.71 4.64 11.23
CA LEU A 13 -1.82 3.19 11.02
C LEU A 13 -1.96 2.41 12.34
N GLU A 14 -1.31 2.87 13.42
CA GLU A 14 -1.49 2.33 14.78
C GLU A 14 -2.93 2.45 15.28
N ILE A 15 -3.57 3.59 14.99
CA ILE A 15 -4.92 3.90 15.45
C ILE A 15 -5.95 3.21 14.57
N LEU A 16 -5.85 3.36 13.24
CA LEU A 16 -6.84 2.88 12.29
C LEU A 16 -6.81 1.36 12.09
N LYS A 17 -5.61 0.75 12.19
CA LYS A 17 -5.40 -0.70 11.99
C LYS A 17 -6.13 -1.24 10.74
N PRO A 18 -5.89 -0.66 9.55
CA PRO A 18 -6.68 -0.99 8.37
C PRO A 18 -6.42 -2.42 7.92
N LYS A 19 -7.46 -3.17 7.52
CA LYS A 19 -7.31 -4.51 6.92
C LYS A 19 -6.52 -4.47 5.60
N VAL A 20 -6.75 -3.44 4.79
CA VAL A 20 -6.17 -3.25 3.46
C VAL A 20 -5.55 -1.87 3.36
N ILE A 21 -4.32 -1.79 2.85
CA ILE A 21 -3.65 -0.53 2.51
C ILE A 21 -3.49 -0.46 0.98
N VAL A 22 -4.04 0.58 0.37
CA VAL A 22 -3.87 0.86 -1.07
C VAL A 22 -2.74 1.87 -1.26
N CYS A 23 -1.64 1.46 -1.89
CA CYS A 23 -0.51 2.33 -2.19
C CYS A 23 -0.63 2.97 -3.57
N LEU A 24 -0.80 4.30 -3.59
CA LEU A 24 -0.84 5.10 -4.82
C LEU A 24 0.56 5.55 -5.22
N GLY A 25 1.21 4.77 -6.09
CA GLY A 25 2.56 5.04 -6.58
C GLY A 25 3.67 4.39 -5.76
N ARG A 26 4.87 4.36 -6.35
CA ARG A 26 6.05 3.70 -5.79
C ARG A 26 6.50 4.28 -4.45
N VAL A 27 6.41 5.60 -4.30
CA VAL A 27 6.80 6.27 -3.05
C VAL A 27 5.93 5.75 -1.90
N ALA A 28 4.59 5.77 -2.04
CA ALA A 28 3.69 5.26 -1.01
C ALA A 28 4.00 3.79 -0.65
N PHE A 29 4.24 2.95 -1.67
CA PHE A 29 4.63 1.55 -1.49
C PHE A 29 5.91 1.40 -0.66
N GLU A 30 7.00 2.08 -1.03
CA GLU A 30 8.28 2.00 -0.31
C GLU A 30 8.17 2.53 1.13
N ARG A 31 7.32 3.54 1.37
CA ARG A 31 7.07 4.04 2.73
C ARG A 31 6.37 3.01 3.60
N ILE A 32 5.34 2.34 3.08
CA ILE A 32 4.67 1.27 3.82
C ILE A 32 5.62 0.11 4.09
N LEU A 33 6.42 -0.33 3.11
CA LEU A 33 7.41 -1.38 3.35
C LEU A 33 8.39 -1.01 4.47
N LYS A 34 8.86 0.24 4.48
CA LYS A 34 9.75 0.74 5.55
C LYS A 34 9.09 0.68 6.93
N ILE A 35 7.82 1.09 7.05
CA ILE A 35 7.06 1.06 8.31
C ILE A 35 6.90 -0.37 8.84
N TYR A 36 6.61 -1.31 7.94
CA TYR A 36 6.43 -2.72 8.28
C TYR A 36 7.74 -3.51 8.35
N GLY A 37 8.91 -2.86 8.24
CA GLY A 37 10.22 -3.52 8.31
C GLY A 37 10.54 -4.44 7.11
N ILE A 38 9.75 -4.38 6.05
CA ILE A 38 9.87 -5.24 4.87
C ILE A 38 10.92 -4.66 3.92
N ARG A 39 11.86 -5.50 3.47
CA ARG A 39 12.86 -5.07 2.49
C ARG A 39 12.21 -4.91 1.12
N THR A 40 12.46 -3.78 0.46
CA THR A 40 11.92 -3.48 -0.90
C THR A 40 12.30 -4.51 -1.96
N SER A 41 13.36 -5.30 -1.76
CA SER A 41 13.72 -6.39 -2.66
C SER A 41 12.76 -7.59 -2.60
N GLN A 42 11.97 -7.73 -1.53
CA GLN A 42 11.05 -8.85 -1.34
C GLN A 42 9.75 -8.65 -2.12
N LEU A 43 9.26 -7.41 -2.23
CA LEU A 43 7.98 -7.09 -2.86
C LEU A 43 8.19 -6.07 -3.98
N LYS A 44 7.58 -6.32 -5.14
CA LYS A 44 7.70 -5.43 -6.30
C LYS A 44 6.48 -4.52 -6.43
N PHE A 45 6.73 -3.25 -6.76
CA PHE A 45 5.69 -2.30 -7.12
C PHE A 45 5.30 -2.42 -8.60
N VAL A 46 4.06 -2.86 -8.85
CA VAL A 46 3.38 -2.86 -10.15
C VAL A 46 1.91 -2.56 -9.89
N HIS A 47 1.23 -1.84 -10.79
CA HIS A 47 -0.22 -1.62 -10.65
C HIS A 47 -0.97 -2.96 -10.60
N GLY A 48 -1.91 -3.08 -9.67
CA GLY A 48 -2.65 -4.31 -9.40
C GLY A 48 -1.91 -5.34 -8.55
N ALA A 49 -0.63 -5.11 -8.20
CA ALA A 49 0.10 -6.06 -7.35
C ALA A 49 -0.53 -6.11 -5.95
N LEU A 50 -0.88 -7.32 -5.51
CA LEU A 50 -1.43 -7.61 -4.19
C LEU A 50 -0.40 -8.41 -3.38
N HIS A 51 -0.06 -7.91 -2.21
CA HIS A 51 0.87 -8.56 -1.29
C HIS A 51 0.20 -8.79 0.06
N LYS A 52 0.43 -9.96 0.65
CA LYS A 52 0.05 -10.22 2.03
C LYS A 52 1.13 -9.68 2.95
N LEU A 53 0.76 -8.79 3.86
CA LEU A 53 1.64 -8.30 4.91
C LEU A 53 1.67 -9.36 6.03
N ASN A 54 2.32 -10.50 5.76
CA ASN A 54 2.55 -11.48 6.80
C ASN A 54 3.53 -10.90 7.81
N THR A 55 3.08 -10.83 9.05
CA THR A 55 3.91 -10.44 10.19
C THR A 55 4.83 -11.63 10.47
N ASP A 56 5.99 -11.64 9.81
CA ASP A 56 7.06 -12.58 10.18
C ASP A 56 7.27 -12.49 11.71
N PRO A 57 7.31 -13.61 12.45
CA PRO A 57 7.63 -13.58 13.89
C PRO A 57 8.96 -12.89 14.22
N LEU A 58 9.87 -12.79 13.24
CA LEU A 58 11.12 -12.05 13.31
C LEU A 58 11.02 -10.61 12.76
N ASN A 59 9.82 -10.16 12.38
CA ASN A 59 9.63 -8.86 11.76
C ASN A 59 9.94 -7.75 12.77
N THR A 60 10.92 -6.92 12.45
CA THR A 60 11.36 -5.78 13.27
C THR A 60 10.58 -4.50 12.95
N GLY A 61 9.53 -4.60 12.13
CA GLY A 61 8.63 -3.51 11.80
C GLY A 61 7.83 -3.01 13.01
N ILE A 62 7.39 -1.76 12.94
CA ILE A 62 6.69 -1.11 14.07
C ILE A 62 5.23 -1.60 14.16
N LEU A 63 4.66 -2.13 13.07
CA LEU A 63 3.25 -2.50 12.96
C LEU A 63 3.01 -3.90 12.40
N ASN A 64 1.94 -4.52 12.88
CA ASN A 64 1.50 -5.86 12.53
C ASN A 64 -0.02 -5.95 12.24
N THR A 65 -0.63 -4.83 11.84
CA THR A 65 -2.09 -4.66 11.88
C THR A 65 -2.78 -4.73 10.52
N ALA A 66 -2.10 -4.43 9.41
CA ALA A 66 -2.68 -4.61 8.08
C ALA A 66 -2.43 -6.00 7.51
N HIS A 67 -3.44 -6.55 6.83
CA HIS A 67 -3.38 -7.87 6.21
C HIS A 67 -2.89 -7.78 4.75
N TRP A 68 -3.41 -6.81 4.01
CA TRP A 68 -3.20 -6.68 2.57
C TRP A 68 -2.56 -5.34 2.18
N LEU A 69 -1.63 -5.40 1.24
CA LEU A 69 -1.04 -4.26 0.56
C LEU A 69 -1.35 -4.33 -0.93
N LEU A 70 -2.19 -3.43 -1.43
CA LEU A 70 -2.60 -3.37 -2.83
C LEU A 70 -1.94 -2.17 -3.52
N CYS A 71 -1.31 -2.40 -4.67
CA CYS A 71 -0.58 -1.37 -5.41
C CYS A 71 -1.42 -0.79 -6.54
N SER A 72 -1.37 0.53 -6.71
CA SER A 72 -1.83 1.20 -7.92
C SER A 72 -0.82 2.22 -8.41
N TYR A 73 -0.76 2.46 -9.72
CA TYR A 73 -0.18 3.72 -10.19
C TYR A 73 -0.90 4.91 -9.55
N HIS A 74 -0.15 5.98 -9.31
CA HIS A 74 -0.70 7.20 -8.74
C HIS A 74 -1.63 7.88 -9.75
N PRO A 75 -2.82 8.37 -9.35
CA PRO A 75 -3.74 9.09 -10.24
C PRO A 75 -3.29 10.54 -10.51
N SER A 76 -2.02 10.73 -10.87
CA SER A 76 -1.52 12.04 -11.30
C SER A 76 -1.99 12.36 -12.71
N GLN A 77 -2.10 13.65 -13.03
CA GLN A 77 -2.47 14.12 -14.37
C GLN A 77 -1.62 13.46 -15.47
N GLN A 78 -0.30 13.32 -15.24
CA GLN A 78 0.57 12.65 -16.19
C GLN A 78 0.15 11.20 -16.45
N ASN A 79 -0.15 10.41 -15.41
CA ASN A 79 -0.54 9.00 -15.59
C ASN A 79 -1.93 8.87 -16.24
N THR A 80 -2.87 9.75 -15.87
CA THR A 80 -4.24 9.69 -16.39
C THR A 80 -4.34 10.20 -17.82
N LEU A 81 -3.65 11.29 -18.18
CA LEU A 81 -3.66 11.85 -19.54
C LEU A 81 -2.92 10.98 -20.56
N THR A 82 -1.85 10.29 -20.15
CA THR A 82 -1.07 9.40 -21.04
C THR A 82 -1.69 8.00 -21.18
N GLY A 83 -2.77 7.71 -20.45
CA GLY A 83 -3.39 6.38 -20.42
C GLY A 83 -2.60 5.32 -19.64
N LYS A 84 -1.50 5.71 -18.98
CA LYS A 84 -0.73 4.81 -18.11
C LYS A 84 -1.57 4.31 -16.92
N LEU A 85 -2.55 5.10 -16.48
CA LEU A 85 -3.62 4.67 -15.59
C LEU A 85 -4.95 5.14 -16.19
N THR A 86 -5.82 4.19 -16.51
CA THR A 86 -7.19 4.50 -16.95
C THR A 86 -8.16 4.52 -15.77
N VAL A 87 -9.33 5.16 -15.95
CA VAL A 87 -10.40 5.16 -14.94
C VAL A 87 -10.80 3.72 -14.57
N LYS A 88 -11.03 2.86 -15.57
CA LYS A 88 -11.38 1.45 -15.37
C LYS A 88 -10.34 0.71 -14.52
N MET A 89 -9.06 0.87 -14.85
CA MET A 89 -7.96 0.28 -14.07
C MET A 89 -7.95 0.76 -12.62
N PHE A 90 -8.28 2.03 -12.39
CA PHE A 90 -8.34 2.57 -11.04
C PHE A 90 -9.57 2.08 -10.27
N ASP A 91 -10.72 1.96 -10.93
CA ASP A 91 -11.94 1.39 -10.34
C ASP A 91 -11.75 -0.08 -9.94
N GLU A 92 -11.02 -0.86 -10.75
CA GLU A 92 -10.67 -2.25 -10.45
C GLU A 92 -9.86 -2.38 -9.14
N ILE A 93 -9.02 -1.40 -8.81
CA ILE A 93 -8.28 -1.38 -7.53
C ILE A 93 -9.22 -1.23 -6.35
N TRP A 94 -10.22 -0.36 -6.44
CA TRP A 94 -11.17 -0.13 -5.35
C TRP A 94 -12.17 -1.28 -5.22
N ALA A 95 -12.62 -1.85 -6.33
CA ALA A 95 -13.40 -3.09 -6.32
C ALA A 95 -12.62 -4.20 -5.61
N LYS A 96 -11.34 -4.37 -5.94
CA LYS A 96 -10.50 -5.38 -5.28
C LYS A 96 -10.27 -5.10 -3.80
N ALA A 97 -10.05 -3.84 -3.43
CA ALA A 97 -9.90 -3.46 -2.03
C ALA A 97 -11.16 -3.77 -1.22
N LYS A 98 -12.35 -3.56 -1.80
CA LYS A 98 -13.63 -3.89 -1.17
C LYS A 98 -13.78 -5.40 -0.96
N GLU A 99 -13.51 -6.22 -1.97
CA GLU A 99 -13.51 -7.70 -1.85
C GLU A 99 -12.62 -8.16 -0.68
N LEU A 100 -11.39 -7.62 -0.60
CA LEU A 100 -10.43 -8.00 0.43
C LEU A 100 -10.83 -7.59 1.85
N VAL A 101 -11.70 -6.58 2.00
CA VAL A 101 -12.24 -6.19 3.31
C VAL A 101 -13.39 -7.11 3.73
N GLU A 102 -14.15 -7.63 2.76
CA GLU A 102 -15.35 -8.46 2.94
C GLU A 102 -15.05 -9.96 3.11
N ASP A 103 -13.95 -10.47 2.51
CA ASP A 103 -13.55 -11.89 2.54
C ASP A 103 -12.94 -12.39 3.89
N GLU A 104 -13.11 -11.65 5.00
CA GLU A 104 -12.68 -12.00 6.38
C GLU A 104 -13.84 -11.90 7.39
#